data_AF-A0AA88GHN2-F1
#
_entry.id   AF-A0AA88GHN2-F1
#
_cell.length_a   1.000
_cell.length_b   1.000
_cell.length_c   1.000
_cell.angle_alpha   90.00
_cell.angle_beta   90.00
_cell.angle_gamma   90.00
#
_symmetry.space_group_name_H-M   'P 1'
#
loop_
_entity.id
_entity.type
_entity.pdbx_description
1 polymer ?
#
loop_
_entity_poly.entity_id
_entity_poly.type
_entity_poly.pdbx_seq_one_letter_code
_entity_poly.pdbx_strand_id
1 'polypeptide(L)'
;MFKRILLATLLIVSVAVIVTGLDPTRPVNDPVLIKLINNSPKVFWKATHYPQFENMSVEDFRKRLGAVLIQPGTDDMITERHKQSTPTTYTAAAPASFDSRAKWPKCIHEIRDQEQCGSCWAFSASEVLSDRLCIATDGKTDLVLSPQYMVSCDTRNYGCDGGYLSLAWNFLVKTGIPSDSCVPYTSGNGKSNGKCPSKCSKGQDITLYKAKSSKKVVGVANAENELVEYGPIQTGFTVYRDFMSYKSGVYHHVSGESLGGHAVKIVGYGVDSVSNKKYWIVANSWGTGWGMNGYFWILKGTDECGFESEMYTGYA
;
A
#
# COMPACT_ATOMS: atom_id res chain seq x y z
N MET A 1 -61.80 41.02 33.62
CA MET A 1 -61.09 39.95 34.36
C MET A 1 -60.98 38.73 33.43
N PHE A 2 -59.84 38.02 33.47
CA PHE A 2 -59.44 36.87 32.64
C PHE A 2 -58.79 37.17 31.27
N LYS A 3 -57.48 37.46 31.32
CA LYS A 3 -56.54 37.11 30.24
C LYS A 3 -56.40 35.58 30.24
N ARG A 4 -56.81 34.92 29.15
CA ARG A 4 -56.47 33.51 28.91
C ARG A 4 -55.06 33.45 28.30
N ILE A 5 -54.13 32.87 29.06
CA ILE A 5 -52.79 32.53 28.58
C ILE A 5 -52.91 31.20 27.84
N LEU A 6 -52.68 31.20 26.53
CA LEU A 6 -52.47 29.96 25.77
C LEU A 6 -51.02 29.51 26.01
N LEU A 7 -50.83 28.44 26.78
CA LEU A 7 -49.55 27.73 26.80
C LEU A 7 -49.45 26.91 25.50
N ALA A 8 -48.61 27.35 24.57
CA ALA A 8 -48.15 26.51 23.48
C ALA A 8 -47.02 25.60 24.01
N THR A 9 -47.33 24.33 24.24
CA THR A 9 -46.32 23.30 24.48
C THR A 9 -45.54 23.08 23.20
N LEU A 10 -44.34 23.68 23.13
CA LEU A 10 -43.35 23.41 22.09
C LEU A 10 -42.83 21.97 22.29
N LEU A 11 -43.30 21.02 21.47
CA LEU A 11 -42.68 19.70 21.38
C LEU A 11 -41.33 19.87 20.68
N ILE A 12 -40.27 20.01 21.47
CA ILE A 12 -38.90 19.88 20.97
C ILE A 12 -38.68 18.39 20.70
N VAL A 13 -38.86 17.98 19.44
CA VAL A 13 -38.34 16.70 18.97
C VAL A 13 -36.83 16.88 18.89
N SER A 14 -36.13 16.54 19.96
CA SER A 14 -34.68 16.37 19.95
C SER A 14 -34.39 15.17 19.05
N VAL A 15 -34.05 15.44 17.78
CA VAL A 15 -33.36 14.46 16.95
C VAL A 15 -31.98 14.32 17.56
N ALA A 16 -31.84 13.36 18.48
CA ALA A 16 -30.54 12.87 18.89
C ALA A 16 -29.89 12.30 17.64
N VAL A 17 -28.97 13.07 17.03
CA VAL A 17 -27.98 12.50 16.13
C VAL A 17 -27.13 11.58 17.00
N ILE A 18 -27.52 10.31 17.06
CA ILE A 18 -26.65 9.27 17.57
C ILE A 18 -25.51 9.24 16.57
N VAL A 19 -24.39 9.86 16.91
CA VAL A 19 -23.10 9.54 16.30
C VAL A 19 -22.84 8.11 16.73
N THR A 20 -23.38 7.15 15.98
CA THR A 20 -23.07 5.73 16.18
C THR A 20 -21.58 5.62 15.88
N GLY A 21 -20.77 5.42 16.92
CA GLY A 21 -19.42 4.93 16.73
C GLY A 21 -19.49 3.73 15.79
N LEU A 22 -18.58 3.67 14.81
CA LEU A 22 -18.54 2.56 13.87
C LEU A 22 -18.44 1.26 14.67
N ASP A 23 -19.39 0.36 14.47
CA ASP A 23 -19.42 -0.93 15.17
C ASP A 23 -18.11 -1.70 14.88
N PRO A 24 -17.30 -2.00 15.91
CA PRO A 24 -15.99 -2.65 15.73
C PRO A 24 -16.11 -4.07 15.16
N THR A 25 -17.29 -4.69 15.29
CA THR A 25 -17.54 -6.06 14.84
C THR A 25 -18.02 -6.15 13.39
N ARG A 26 -18.12 -5.02 12.68
CA ARG A 26 -18.57 -5.00 11.27
C ARG A 26 -17.70 -5.95 10.44
N PRO A 27 -18.31 -6.86 9.65
CA PRO A 27 -17.54 -7.77 8.82
C PRO A 27 -16.87 -7.04 7.66
N VAL A 28 -15.70 -7.54 7.27
CA VAL A 28 -15.01 -7.13 6.03
C VAL A 28 -15.88 -7.46 4.81
N ASN A 29 -16.41 -8.67 4.76
CA ASN A 29 -17.35 -9.09 3.73
C ASN A 29 -18.73 -8.46 3.98
N ASP A 30 -19.00 -7.35 3.31
CA ASP A 30 -20.30 -6.68 3.35
C ASP A 30 -21.12 -6.97 2.07
N PRO A 31 -22.11 -7.88 2.14
CA PRO A 31 -22.90 -8.25 0.98
C PRO A 31 -23.75 -7.09 0.43
N VAL A 32 -24.15 -6.13 1.27
CA VAL A 32 -24.93 -4.96 0.84
C VAL A 32 -24.03 -4.01 0.06
N LEU A 33 -22.85 -3.68 0.58
CA LEU A 33 -21.88 -2.82 -0.11
C LEU A 33 -21.42 -3.45 -1.43
N ILE A 34 -21.09 -4.74 -1.44
CA ILE A 34 -20.72 -5.47 -2.67
C ILE A 34 -21.84 -5.37 -3.72
N LYS A 35 -23.10 -5.57 -3.32
CA LYS A 35 -24.25 -5.45 -4.22
C LYS A 35 -24.43 -4.02 -4.74
N LEU A 36 -24.23 -3.00 -3.91
CA LEU A 36 -24.33 -1.59 -4.32
C LEU A 36 -23.26 -1.22 -5.33
N ILE A 37 -22.00 -1.61 -5.08
CA ILE A 37 -20.87 -1.38 -5.99
C ILE A 37 -21.15 -2.04 -7.35
N ASN A 38 -21.51 -3.32 -7.36
CA ASN A 38 -21.67 -4.09 -8.59
C ASN A 38 -22.85 -3.65 -9.46
N ASN A 39 -23.87 -3.01 -8.88
CA ASN A 39 -25.05 -2.50 -9.58
C ASN A 39 -24.95 -1.00 -9.96
N SER A 40 -23.89 -0.31 -9.55
CA SER A 40 -23.72 1.11 -9.84
C SER A 40 -23.15 1.33 -11.25
N PRO A 41 -23.83 2.09 -12.12
CA PRO A 41 -23.33 2.37 -13.47
C PRO A 41 -22.12 3.31 -13.50
N LYS A 42 -21.78 3.94 -12.36
CA LYS A 42 -20.64 4.85 -12.22
C LYS A 42 -19.35 4.13 -11.80
N VAL A 43 -19.43 2.85 -11.43
CA VAL A 43 -18.30 2.06 -10.93
C VAL A 43 -17.72 1.24 -12.08
N PHE A 44 -16.42 1.41 -12.35
CA PHE A 44 -15.68 0.72 -13.43
C PHE A 44 -14.87 -0.48 -12.93
N TRP A 45 -15.16 -0.94 -11.71
CA TRP A 45 -14.52 -2.07 -11.05
C TRP A 45 -15.58 -2.98 -10.43
N LYS A 46 -15.20 -4.21 -10.10
CA LYS A 46 -16.09 -5.21 -9.51
C LYS A 46 -15.68 -5.51 -8.08
N ALA A 47 -16.67 -5.68 -7.21
CA ALA A 47 -16.50 -6.12 -5.84
C ALA A 47 -16.84 -7.61 -5.70
N THR A 48 -16.18 -8.30 -4.79
CA THR A 48 -16.44 -9.71 -4.46
C THR A 48 -16.40 -9.94 -2.97
N HIS A 49 -16.97 -11.07 -2.58
CA HIS A 49 -16.72 -11.73 -1.31
C HIS A 49 -15.36 -12.45 -1.34
N TYR A 50 -14.61 -12.39 -0.23
CA TYR A 50 -13.33 -13.08 -0.05
C TYR A 50 -13.40 -14.11 1.08
N PRO A 51 -13.32 -15.43 0.79
CA PRO A 51 -13.32 -16.47 1.81
C PRO A 51 -12.19 -16.32 2.85
N GLN A 52 -11.03 -15.79 2.46
CA GLN A 52 -9.92 -15.55 3.39
C GLN A 52 -10.20 -14.45 4.42
N PHE A 53 -11.25 -13.65 4.22
CA PHE A 53 -11.70 -12.61 5.17
C PHE A 53 -13.01 -13.00 5.87
N GLU A 54 -13.44 -14.26 5.76
CA GLU A 54 -14.59 -14.78 6.49
C GLU A 54 -14.36 -14.63 8.01
N ASN A 55 -15.39 -14.15 8.73
CA ASN A 55 -15.33 -13.82 10.17
C ASN A 55 -14.29 -12.74 10.55
N MET A 56 -13.64 -12.07 9.60
CA MET A 56 -12.75 -10.95 9.89
C MET A 56 -13.57 -9.68 10.06
N SER A 57 -13.37 -8.99 11.18
CA SER A 57 -13.94 -7.67 11.41
C SER A 57 -13.14 -6.60 10.66
N VAL A 58 -13.75 -5.44 10.39
CA VAL A 58 -13.07 -4.26 9.84
C VAL A 58 -11.91 -3.85 10.76
N GLU A 59 -12.09 -3.92 12.08
CA GLU A 59 -11.02 -3.60 13.04
C GLU A 59 -9.84 -4.58 12.93
N ASP A 60 -10.10 -5.88 12.78
CA ASP A 60 -9.03 -6.85 12.54
C ASP A 60 -8.34 -6.61 11.20
N PHE A 61 -9.08 -6.24 10.16
CA PHE A 61 -8.49 -5.91 8.86
C PHE A 61 -7.56 -4.68 8.94
N ARG A 62 -7.87 -3.69 9.80
CA ARG A 62 -7.00 -2.51 9.98
C ARG A 62 -5.59 -2.88 10.44
N LYS A 63 -5.41 -4.02 11.11
CA LYS A 63 -4.08 -4.54 11.50
C LYS A 63 -3.24 -5.00 10.29
N ARG A 64 -3.84 -5.14 9.11
CA ARG A 64 -3.15 -5.37 7.83
C ARG A 64 -2.76 -4.09 7.13
N LEU A 65 -3.15 -2.94 7.66
CA LEU A 65 -2.72 -1.62 7.21
C LEU A 65 -1.59 -1.13 8.10
N GLY A 66 -0.79 -0.18 7.63
CA GLY A 66 0.37 0.25 8.41
C GLY A 66 1.27 1.26 7.72
N ALA A 67 0.81 1.89 6.63
CA ALA A 67 1.54 3.04 6.10
C ALA A 67 1.10 4.27 6.89
N VAL A 68 2.07 4.96 7.49
CA VAL A 68 1.81 6.30 8.02
C VAL A 68 1.98 7.28 6.88
N LEU A 69 0.86 7.78 6.37
CA LEU A 69 0.83 8.72 5.25
C LEU A 69 1.00 10.15 5.73
N ILE A 70 1.78 10.91 4.99
CA ILE A 70 2.10 12.31 5.26
C ILE A 70 0.96 13.16 4.71
N GLN A 71 0.44 14.07 5.53
CA GLN A 71 -0.68 14.89 5.11
C GLN A 71 -0.24 15.87 3.99
N PRO A 72 -1.08 16.07 2.97
CA PRO A 72 -0.81 17.07 1.94
C PRO A 72 -0.53 18.44 2.54
N GLY A 73 0.56 19.10 2.12
CA GLY A 73 0.97 20.41 2.62
C GLY A 73 1.70 20.39 3.97
N THR A 74 1.97 19.21 4.53
CA THR A 74 2.90 19.06 5.66
C THR A 74 4.27 18.61 5.15
N ASP A 75 5.33 19.20 5.70
CA ASP A 75 6.67 18.70 5.47
C ASP A 75 6.81 17.35 6.18
N ASP A 76 7.52 16.42 5.53
CA ASP A 76 7.99 15.21 6.19
C ASP A 76 9.04 15.63 7.24
N MET A 77 8.57 15.96 8.45
CA MET A 77 9.40 16.37 9.59
C MET A 77 10.41 15.27 10.00
N ILE A 78 10.30 14.07 9.43
CA ILE A 78 11.17 12.93 9.68
C ILE A 78 12.31 12.85 8.65
N THR A 79 12.21 13.59 7.54
CA THR A 79 13.23 13.63 6.47
C THR A 79 14.29 14.70 6.67
N GLU A 80 15.25 14.39 7.53
CA GLU A 80 16.51 15.12 7.57
C GLU A 80 17.33 15.03 6.26
N ARG A 81 17.06 14.10 5.32
CA ARG A 81 17.97 13.84 4.18
C ARG A 81 17.38 13.24 2.89
N HIS A 82 16.12 13.46 2.55
CA HIS A 82 15.79 13.33 1.11
C HIS A 82 16.18 14.64 0.46
N LYS A 83 17.48 14.77 0.10
CA LYS A 83 17.91 15.82 -0.83
C LYS A 83 16.90 15.78 -1.97
N GLN A 84 16.14 16.85 -2.11
CA GLN A 84 15.21 17.05 -3.21
C GLN A 84 15.99 16.66 -4.47
N SER A 85 15.65 15.51 -5.05
CA SER A 85 16.45 14.97 -6.14
C SER A 85 16.44 16.02 -7.23
N THR A 86 17.61 16.36 -7.77
CA THR A 86 17.69 17.13 -9.01
C THR A 86 16.70 16.51 -10.00
N PRO A 87 15.88 17.31 -10.71
CA PRO A 87 14.92 16.79 -11.66
C PRO A 87 15.62 15.80 -12.59
N THR A 88 15.20 14.54 -12.57
CA THR A 88 15.71 13.55 -13.51
C THR A 88 15.17 13.95 -14.87
N THR A 89 16.03 14.44 -15.75
CA THR A 89 15.65 14.81 -17.12
C THR A 89 15.53 13.54 -17.94
N TYR A 90 14.30 13.01 -18.07
CA TYR A 90 14.02 11.91 -18.98
C TYR A 90 14.00 12.44 -20.41
N THR A 91 14.76 11.80 -21.30
CA THR A 91 14.98 12.27 -22.68
C THR A 91 13.89 11.83 -23.66
N ALA A 92 13.06 10.86 -23.28
CA ALA A 92 11.94 10.35 -24.08
C ALA A 92 10.67 10.26 -23.23
N ALA A 93 9.51 10.44 -23.88
CA ALA A 93 8.23 10.20 -23.24
C ALA A 93 8.02 8.69 -23.02
N ALA A 94 7.53 8.33 -21.84
CA ALA A 94 7.16 6.96 -21.53
C ALA A 94 6.06 6.45 -22.50
N PRO A 95 6.02 5.14 -22.82
CA PRO A 95 4.96 4.56 -23.65
C PRO A 95 3.59 4.70 -22.96
N ALA A 96 2.50 4.59 -23.72
CA ALA A 96 1.13 4.71 -23.20
C ALA A 96 0.73 3.60 -22.22
N SER A 97 1.43 2.46 -22.24
CA SER A 97 1.25 1.35 -21.30
C SER A 97 2.58 0.65 -21.08
N PHE A 98 2.77 0.11 -19.88
CA PHE A 98 4.00 -0.54 -19.48
C PHE A 98 3.73 -1.58 -18.39
N ASP A 99 4.43 -2.70 -18.45
CA ASP A 99 4.36 -3.75 -17.43
C ASP A 99 5.77 -4.32 -17.17
N SER A 100 6.29 -4.07 -15.97
CA SER A 100 7.59 -4.58 -15.55
C SER A 100 7.67 -6.10 -15.63
N ARG A 101 6.55 -6.83 -15.45
CA ARG A 101 6.51 -8.29 -15.53
C ARG A 101 6.75 -8.77 -16.96
N ALA A 102 6.31 -8.00 -17.96
CA ALA A 102 6.56 -8.31 -19.35
C ALA A 102 7.98 -7.95 -19.76
N LYS A 103 8.52 -6.83 -19.28
CA LYS A 103 9.90 -6.40 -19.61
C LYS A 103 10.97 -7.22 -18.90
N TRP A 104 10.77 -7.58 -17.64
CA TRP A 104 11.73 -8.31 -16.82
C TRP A 104 11.07 -9.52 -16.12
N PRO A 105 10.63 -10.54 -16.88
CA PRO A 105 9.82 -11.64 -16.35
C PRO A 105 10.52 -12.49 -15.28
N LYS A 106 11.86 -12.44 -15.21
CA LYS A 106 12.64 -13.16 -14.19
C LYS A 106 12.90 -12.33 -12.92
N CYS A 107 12.67 -11.02 -12.96
CA CYS A 107 13.06 -10.11 -11.88
C CYS A 107 11.88 -9.47 -11.16
N ILE A 108 10.65 -9.78 -11.54
CA ILE A 108 9.47 -9.36 -10.78
C ILE A 108 8.99 -10.55 -9.96
N HIS A 109 9.29 -10.51 -8.66
CA HIS A 109 8.99 -11.60 -7.75
C HIS A 109 7.49 -11.72 -7.45
N GLU A 110 7.10 -12.90 -6.97
CA GLU A 110 5.72 -13.28 -6.68
C GLU A 110 5.04 -12.39 -5.61
N ILE A 111 3.71 -12.39 -5.63
CA ILE A 111 2.88 -11.75 -4.61
C ILE A 111 3.11 -12.39 -3.24
N ARG A 112 3.23 -11.55 -2.21
CA ARG A 112 3.40 -11.97 -0.82
C ARG A 112 2.16 -11.66 0.03
N ASP A 113 2.15 -12.16 1.25
CA ASP A 113 1.11 -11.88 2.25
C ASP A 113 1.77 -11.39 3.55
N GLN A 114 1.42 -10.19 3.99
CA GLN A 114 1.85 -9.61 5.26
C GLN A 114 1.02 -10.11 6.46
N GLU A 115 -0.05 -10.86 6.18
CA GLU A 115 -0.96 -11.43 7.17
C GLU A 115 -1.51 -10.34 8.12
N GLN A 116 -1.60 -10.60 9.42
CA GLN A 116 -2.21 -9.72 10.43
C GLN A 116 -1.22 -8.76 11.09
N CYS A 117 -0.28 -8.22 10.32
CA CYS A 117 0.71 -7.27 10.80
C CYS A 117 0.78 -6.07 9.86
N GLY A 118 0.79 -4.85 10.42
CA GLY A 118 0.82 -3.57 9.70
C GLY A 118 2.20 -3.27 9.08
N SER A 119 2.76 -4.24 8.37
CA SER A 119 4.10 -4.24 7.82
C SER A 119 4.15 -3.97 6.31
N CYS A 120 3.04 -3.49 5.72
CA CYS A 120 2.96 -3.12 4.30
C CYS A 120 4.10 -2.18 3.85
N TRP A 121 4.53 -1.27 4.74
CA TRP A 121 5.66 -0.36 4.53
C TRP A 121 6.99 -1.09 4.31
N ALA A 122 7.21 -2.20 5.01
CA ALA A 122 8.39 -3.05 4.89
C ALA A 122 8.27 -4.01 3.69
N PHE A 123 7.09 -4.60 3.47
CA PHE A 123 6.84 -5.49 2.33
C PHE A 123 7.08 -4.76 1.01
N SER A 124 6.36 -3.66 0.78
CA SER A 124 6.48 -2.92 -0.48
C SER A 124 7.89 -2.36 -0.73
N ALA A 125 8.60 -1.89 0.31
CA ALA A 125 9.99 -1.42 0.15
C ALA A 125 10.96 -2.56 -0.17
N SER A 126 10.89 -3.66 0.57
CA SER A 126 11.77 -4.83 0.35
C SER A 126 11.51 -5.52 -0.98
N GLU A 127 10.25 -5.62 -1.42
CA GLU A 127 9.88 -6.16 -2.73
C GLU A 127 10.41 -5.28 -3.86
N VAL A 128 10.27 -3.95 -3.77
CA VAL A 128 10.80 -3.03 -4.78
C VAL A 128 12.32 -3.16 -4.87
N LEU A 129 13.04 -3.20 -3.74
CA LEU A 129 14.49 -3.35 -3.76
C LEU A 129 14.93 -4.71 -4.30
N SER A 130 14.20 -5.80 -3.98
CA SER A 130 14.46 -7.14 -4.52
C SER A 130 14.38 -7.15 -6.05
N ASP A 131 13.29 -6.61 -6.59
CA ASP A 131 13.07 -6.55 -8.04
C ASP A 131 14.15 -5.69 -8.72
N ARG A 132 14.48 -4.52 -8.13
CA ARG A 132 15.49 -3.60 -8.67
C ARG A 132 16.92 -4.15 -8.62
N LEU A 133 17.28 -4.92 -7.59
CA LEU A 133 18.58 -5.60 -7.53
C LEU A 133 18.71 -6.61 -8.67
N CYS A 134 17.67 -7.40 -8.93
CA CYS A 134 17.67 -8.32 -10.06
C CYS A 134 17.77 -7.58 -11.40
N ILE A 135 16.94 -6.54 -11.61
CA ILE A 135 16.94 -5.74 -12.85
C ILE A 135 18.31 -5.09 -13.10
N ALA A 136 18.87 -4.40 -12.10
CA ALA A 136 20.11 -3.66 -12.24
C ALA A 136 21.35 -4.54 -12.45
N THR A 137 21.27 -5.81 -12.05
CA THR A 137 22.38 -6.76 -12.16
C THR A 137 22.19 -7.79 -13.28
N ASP A 138 21.16 -7.61 -14.11
CA ASP A 138 20.79 -8.53 -15.19
C ASP A 138 20.62 -9.98 -14.66
N GLY A 139 19.89 -10.10 -13.54
CA GLY A 139 19.57 -11.39 -12.91
C GLY A 139 20.69 -12.01 -12.06
N LYS A 140 21.85 -11.37 -11.90
CA LYS A 140 22.94 -11.90 -11.04
C LYS A 140 22.60 -11.85 -9.55
N THR A 141 21.80 -10.86 -9.14
CA THR A 141 21.30 -10.69 -7.78
C THR A 141 19.80 -10.89 -7.77
N ASP A 142 19.38 -12.13 -8.00
CA ASP A 142 17.98 -12.57 -7.98
C ASP A 142 17.65 -13.17 -6.60
N LEU A 143 17.15 -12.34 -5.69
CA LEU A 143 16.75 -12.77 -4.35
C LEU A 143 15.60 -11.93 -3.78
N VAL A 144 14.71 -12.62 -3.08
CA VAL A 144 13.66 -12.00 -2.26
C VAL A 144 14.27 -11.53 -0.94
N LEU A 145 14.18 -10.24 -0.67
CA LEU A 145 14.64 -9.64 0.59
C LEU A 145 13.62 -9.80 1.72
N SER A 146 14.13 -9.80 2.94
CA SER A 146 13.36 -10.03 4.17
C SER A 146 12.67 -8.74 4.65
N PRO A 147 11.32 -8.61 4.55
CA PRO A 147 10.59 -7.56 5.26
C PRO A 147 10.68 -7.74 6.78
N GLN A 148 10.83 -8.99 7.28
CA GLN A 148 10.90 -9.28 8.72
C GLN A 148 12.04 -8.52 9.41
N TYR A 149 13.22 -8.50 8.80
CA TYR A 149 14.36 -7.78 9.33
C TYR A 149 14.07 -6.28 9.49
N MET A 150 13.31 -5.66 8.59
CA MET A 150 12.86 -4.26 8.77
C MET A 150 11.90 -4.17 9.96
N VAL A 151 10.90 -5.06 10.02
CA VAL A 151 9.91 -5.11 11.11
C VAL A 151 10.56 -5.26 12.49
N SER A 152 11.63 -6.08 12.59
CA SER A 152 12.30 -6.38 13.85
C SER A 152 13.44 -5.43 14.21
N CYS A 153 14.11 -4.81 13.24
CA CYS A 153 15.36 -4.06 13.45
C CYS A 153 15.28 -2.57 13.14
N ASP A 154 14.26 -2.09 12.41
CA ASP A 154 14.10 -0.66 12.19
C ASP A 154 13.48 0.01 13.43
N THR A 155 14.34 0.58 14.27
CA THR A 155 13.93 1.25 15.51
C THR A 155 13.32 2.63 15.30
N ARG A 156 13.23 3.13 14.05
CA ARG A 156 12.59 4.42 13.73
C ARG A 156 11.15 4.23 13.25
N ASN A 157 10.81 3.05 12.74
CA ASN A 157 9.45 2.62 12.44
C ASN A 157 8.89 1.79 13.60
N TYR A 158 7.62 1.37 13.49
CA TYR A 158 6.87 0.76 14.59
C TYR A 158 6.52 -0.72 14.33
N GLY A 159 7.30 -1.39 13.47
CA GLY A 159 7.07 -2.81 13.15
C GLY A 159 5.68 -3.06 12.59
N CYS A 160 4.88 -3.89 13.28
CA CYS A 160 3.50 -4.22 12.92
C CYS A 160 2.50 -3.10 13.22
N ASP A 161 2.88 -2.06 13.96
CA ASP A 161 2.01 -0.90 14.24
C ASP A 161 2.14 0.20 13.17
N GLY A 162 2.96 -0.05 12.14
CA GLY A 162 3.11 0.78 10.97
C GLY A 162 4.48 1.43 10.80
N GLY A 163 4.62 2.16 9.70
CA GLY A 163 5.87 2.82 9.34
C GLY A 163 5.73 3.82 8.20
N TYR A 164 6.70 4.72 8.14
CA TYR A 164 6.86 5.74 7.10
C TYR A 164 7.69 5.19 5.95
N LEU A 165 7.25 5.43 4.71
CA LEU A 165 7.94 4.97 3.50
C LEU A 165 9.33 5.61 3.37
N SER A 166 9.45 6.90 3.70
CA SER A 166 10.73 7.62 3.72
C SER A 166 11.74 7.01 4.69
N LEU A 167 11.30 6.59 5.87
CA LEU A 167 12.13 5.88 6.84
C LEU A 167 12.53 4.49 6.36
N ALA A 168 11.62 3.76 5.73
CA ALA A 168 11.89 2.45 5.16
C ALA A 168 13.07 2.52 4.17
N TRP A 169 13.04 3.47 3.23
CA TRP A 169 14.14 3.67 2.28
C TRP A 169 15.43 4.17 2.94
N ASN A 170 15.34 5.03 3.96
CA ASN A 170 16.52 5.43 4.74
C ASN A 170 17.19 4.23 5.41
N PHE A 171 16.40 3.28 5.93
CA PHE A 171 16.91 2.03 6.52
C PHE A 171 17.57 1.15 5.45
N LEU A 172 16.94 0.99 4.28
CA LEU A 172 17.51 0.22 3.16
C LEU A 172 18.84 0.80 2.64
N VAL A 173 19.00 2.12 2.67
CA VAL A 173 20.26 2.77 2.27
C VAL A 173 21.34 2.63 3.34
N LYS A 174 21.02 2.92 4.61
CA LYS A 174 22.00 2.95 5.70
C LYS A 174 22.39 1.55 6.16
N THR A 175 21.39 0.71 6.41
CA THR A 175 21.54 -0.59 7.04
C THR A 175 21.50 -1.71 6.01
N GLY A 176 20.52 -1.68 5.10
CA GLY A 176 20.21 -2.81 4.22
C GLY A 176 19.49 -3.94 4.97
N ILE A 177 19.15 -4.98 4.22
CA ILE A 177 18.39 -6.13 4.73
C ILE A 177 18.89 -7.44 4.14
N PRO A 178 18.76 -8.57 4.85
CA PRO A 178 19.10 -9.88 4.31
C PRO A 178 18.04 -10.42 3.36
N SER A 179 18.33 -11.58 2.77
CA SER A 179 17.32 -12.36 2.07
C SER A 179 16.26 -12.90 3.04
N ASP A 180 15.05 -13.12 2.51
CA ASP A 180 13.94 -13.75 3.23
C ASP A 180 14.30 -15.17 3.69
N SER A 181 15.08 -15.90 2.90
CA SER A 181 15.59 -17.22 3.30
C SER A 181 16.52 -17.19 4.53
N CYS A 182 17.22 -16.08 4.76
CA CYS A 182 18.05 -15.88 5.95
C CYS A 182 17.19 -15.49 7.15
N VAL A 183 16.28 -14.52 6.98
CA VAL A 183 15.36 -14.06 8.04
C VAL A 183 13.90 -14.16 7.54
N PRO A 184 13.25 -15.33 7.70
CA PRO A 184 11.90 -15.54 7.21
C PRO A 184 10.87 -14.68 7.94
N TYR A 185 9.76 -14.40 7.26
CA TYR A 185 8.64 -13.68 7.85
C TYR A 185 7.94 -14.49 8.95
N THR A 186 7.80 -13.89 10.14
CA THR A 186 7.24 -14.53 11.35
C THR A 186 6.26 -13.62 12.11
N SER A 187 6.23 -12.33 11.79
CA SER A 187 5.33 -11.34 12.42
C SER A 187 3.88 -11.43 11.97
N GLY A 188 3.56 -12.27 10.97
CA GLY A 188 2.23 -12.33 10.36
C GLY A 188 1.08 -12.73 11.30
N ASN A 189 1.37 -13.34 12.46
CA ASN A 189 0.38 -13.61 13.48
C ASN A 189 -0.13 -12.35 14.23
N GLY A 190 0.47 -11.19 13.99
CA GLY A 190 0.06 -9.91 14.58
C GLY A 190 0.37 -9.72 16.06
N LYS A 191 1.12 -10.65 16.69
CA LYS A 191 1.41 -10.63 18.13
C LYS A 191 2.76 -10.05 18.48
N SER A 192 3.69 -9.99 17.53
CA SER A 192 5.06 -9.54 17.80
C SER A 192 5.78 -9.07 16.54
N ASN A 193 6.58 -8.01 16.71
CA ASN A 193 7.56 -7.55 15.72
C ASN A 193 8.76 -8.51 15.58
N GLY A 194 8.86 -9.54 16.43
CA GLY A 194 10.05 -10.38 16.55
C GLY A 194 11.21 -9.64 17.22
N LYS A 195 12.30 -10.36 17.48
CA LYS A 195 13.56 -9.76 17.95
C LYS A 195 14.47 -9.52 16.75
N CYS A 196 15.18 -8.40 16.73
CA CYS A 196 16.19 -8.15 15.71
C CYS A 196 17.27 -9.25 15.76
N PRO A 197 17.40 -10.08 14.71
CA PRO A 197 18.30 -11.23 14.74
C PRO A 197 19.74 -10.81 14.46
N SER A 198 20.69 -11.50 15.09
CA SER A 198 22.13 -11.37 14.79
C SER A 198 22.66 -12.43 13.83
N LYS A 199 21.87 -13.47 13.54
CA LYS A 199 22.18 -14.58 12.64
C LYS A 199 20.97 -14.96 11.80
N CYS A 200 21.21 -15.61 10.67
CA CYS A 200 20.14 -16.24 9.90
C CYS A 200 19.44 -17.34 10.73
N SER A 201 18.21 -17.69 10.35
CA SER A 201 17.41 -18.76 10.96
C SER A 201 18.11 -20.13 11.01
N LYS A 202 19.05 -20.37 10.08
CA LYS A 202 19.87 -21.59 10.00
C LYS A 202 21.28 -21.42 10.62
N GLY A 203 21.51 -20.33 11.37
CA GLY A 203 22.73 -20.11 12.16
C GLY A 203 23.93 -19.50 11.40
N GLN A 204 23.81 -19.22 10.10
CA GLN A 204 24.84 -18.51 9.35
C GLN A 204 24.88 -17.01 9.71
N ASP A 205 25.99 -16.37 9.37
CA ASP A 205 26.12 -14.92 9.48
C ASP A 205 25.23 -14.21 8.45
N ILE A 206 24.72 -13.04 8.84
CA ILE A 206 23.81 -12.23 8.02
C ILE A 206 24.59 -11.51 6.92
N THR A 207 24.16 -11.68 5.67
CA THR A 207 24.58 -10.84 4.55
C THR A 207 23.52 -9.77 4.30
N LEU A 208 23.92 -8.49 4.27
CA LEU A 208 23.01 -7.36 4.07
C LEU A 208 23.12 -6.81 2.65
N TYR A 209 21.97 -6.64 2.00
CA TYR A 209 21.82 -6.00 0.70
C TYR A 209 21.25 -4.60 0.88
N LYS A 210 21.89 -3.60 0.28
CA LYS A 210 21.58 -2.18 0.46
C LYS A 210 21.11 -1.55 -0.84
N ALA A 211 20.26 -0.53 -0.72
CA ALA A 211 20.12 0.46 -1.78
C ALA A 211 21.33 1.41 -1.73
N LYS A 212 21.93 1.74 -2.88
CA LYS A 212 23.00 2.75 -2.97
C LYS A 212 22.48 4.14 -2.64
N SER A 213 21.26 4.44 -3.04
CA SER A 213 20.56 5.69 -2.77
C SER A 213 19.04 5.51 -2.85
N SER A 214 18.29 6.48 -2.35
CA SER A 214 16.83 6.52 -2.38
C SER A 214 16.33 7.87 -2.90
N LYS A 215 15.15 7.88 -3.51
CA LYS A 215 14.53 9.05 -4.12
C LYS A 215 13.01 9.05 -3.87
N LYS A 216 12.45 10.22 -3.57
CA LYS A 216 11.00 10.46 -3.69
C LYS A 216 10.70 10.80 -5.16
N VAL A 217 9.80 10.05 -5.78
CA VAL A 217 9.38 10.26 -7.16
C VAL A 217 8.18 11.20 -7.17
N VAL A 218 8.31 12.36 -7.80
CA VAL A 218 7.26 13.39 -7.81
C VAL A 218 6.70 13.52 -9.22
N GLY A 219 5.38 13.34 -9.35
CA GLY A 219 4.65 13.52 -10.60
C GLY A 219 4.53 12.24 -11.44
N VAL A 220 3.37 12.08 -12.07
CA VAL A 220 2.99 10.89 -12.85
C VAL A 220 3.98 10.58 -13.96
N ALA A 221 4.38 11.57 -14.75
CA ALA A 221 5.33 11.35 -15.86
C ALA A 221 6.70 10.85 -15.37
N ASN A 222 7.17 11.33 -14.22
CA ASN A 222 8.42 10.88 -13.64
C ASN A 222 8.32 9.45 -13.11
N ALA A 223 7.18 9.06 -12.56
CA ALA A 223 6.92 7.69 -12.12
C ALA A 223 6.80 6.72 -13.31
N GLU A 224 6.15 7.11 -14.40
CA GLU A 224 6.10 6.32 -15.63
C GLU A 224 7.51 6.06 -16.19
N ASN A 225 8.33 7.11 -16.32
CA ASN A 225 9.70 6.96 -16.80
C ASN A 225 10.57 6.13 -15.83
N GLU A 226 10.42 6.33 -14.52
CA GLU A 226 11.15 5.57 -13.51
C GLU A 226 10.80 4.07 -13.56
N LEU A 227 9.54 3.71 -13.79
CA LEU A 227 9.11 2.32 -14.03
C LEU A 227 9.74 1.74 -15.29
N VAL A 228 9.70 2.50 -16.39
CA VAL A 228 10.21 2.06 -17.69
C VAL A 228 11.72 1.83 -17.65
N GLU A 229 12.46 2.72 -16.98
CA GLU A 229 13.92 2.69 -16.99
C GLU A 229 14.49 1.76 -15.91
N TYR A 230 13.95 1.83 -14.68
CA TYR A 230 14.55 1.20 -13.50
C TYR A 230 13.65 0.16 -12.82
N GLY A 231 12.39 0.03 -13.23
CA GLY A 231 11.46 -0.94 -12.66
C GLY A 231 10.65 -0.43 -11.47
N PRO A 232 10.08 -1.34 -10.66
CA PRO A 232 9.02 -1.05 -9.69
C PRO A 232 9.27 0.13 -8.74
N ILE A 233 8.20 0.71 -8.22
CA ILE A 233 8.20 1.86 -7.31
C ILE A 233 7.32 1.54 -6.10
N GLN A 234 7.72 1.95 -4.89
CA GLN A 234 6.87 1.87 -3.71
C GLN A 234 5.93 3.08 -3.68
N THR A 235 4.66 2.88 -3.31
CA THR A 235 3.75 4.00 -3.01
C THR A 235 2.87 3.73 -1.81
N GLY A 236 2.29 4.79 -1.24
CA GLY A 236 1.29 4.75 -0.18
C GLY A 236 -0.05 5.32 -0.66
N PHE A 237 -1.16 4.83 -0.13
CA PHE A 237 -2.50 5.37 -0.40
C PHE A 237 -3.47 5.08 0.74
N THR A 238 -4.55 5.85 0.80
CA THR A 238 -5.60 5.66 1.79
C THR A 238 -6.51 4.51 1.36
N VAL A 239 -6.64 3.50 2.23
CA VAL A 239 -7.61 2.41 2.04
C VAL A 239 -8.95 2.84 2.63
N TYR A 240 -9.99 2.72 1.82
CA TYR A 240 -11.38 2.87 2.23
C TYR A 240 -12.05 1.50 2.32
N ARG A 241 -13.19 1.45 3.00
CA ARG A 241 -13.91 0.20 3.27
C ARG A 241 -14.31 -0.58 2.00
N ASP A 242 -14.67 0.12 0.93
CA ASP A 242 -15.02 -0.51 -0.34
C ASP A 242 -13.85 -1.26 -1.00
N PHE A 243 -12.61 -0.77 -0.84
CA PHE A 243 -11.41 -1.38 -1.42
C PHE A 243 -11.16 -2.82 -0.97
N MET A 244 -11.52 -3.19 0.28
CA MET A 244 -11.33 -4.55 0.78
C MET A 244 -12.04 -5.60 -0.09
N SER A 245 -13.14 -5.20 -0.73
CA SER A 245 -13.93 -6.05 -1.61
C SER A 245 -13.49 -6.01 -3.08
N TYR A 246 -12.50 -5.20 -3.46
CA TYR A 246 -12.04 -5.06 -4.85
C TYR A 246 -11.70 -6.43 -5.47
N LYS A 247 -12.21 -6.69 -6.68
CA LYS A 247 -11.95 -7.91 -7.48
C LYS A 247 -11.17 -7.64 -8.75
N SER A 248 -11.61 -6.67 -9.55
CA SER A 248 -11.05 -6.40 -10.88
C SER A 248 -11.50 -5.05 -11.43
N GLY A 249 -10.84 -4.56 -12.49
CA GLY A 249 -11.12 -3.28 -13.13
C GLY A 249 -10.38 -2.12 -12.47
N VAL A 250 -10.67 -0.88 -12.85
CA VAL A 250 -9.95 0.30 -12.37
C VAL A 250 -10.62 0.84 -11.10
N TYR A 251 -9.99 0.58 -9.95
CA TYR A 251 -10.45 1.05 -8.65
C TYR A 251 -10.44 2.59 -8.60
N HIS A 252 -11.53 3.12 -8.07
CA HIS A 252 -11.65 4.46 -7.52
C HIS A 252 -12.64 4.38 -6.36
N HIS A 253 -12.43 5.17 -5.32
CA HIS A 253 -13.26 5.15 -4.14
C HIS A 253 -14.67 5.65 -4.46
N VAL A 254 -15.69 4.95 -3.96
CA VAL A 254 -17.10 5.31 -4.16
C VAL A 254 -17.93 5.29 -2.88
N SER A 255 -17.53 4.55 -1.85
CA SER A 255 -18.27 4.52 -0.59
C SER A 255 -17.47 3.94 0.58
N GLY A 256 -17.93 4.20 1.80
CA GLY A 256 -17.35 3.65 3.01
C GLY A 256 -16.27 4.52 3.64
N GLU A 257 -16.01 4.28 4.91
CA GLU A 257 -15.09 5.08 5.70
C GLU A 257 -13.61 4.83 5.36
N SER A 258 -12.75 5.79 5.71
CA SER A 258 -11.30 5.61 5.69
C SER A 258 -10.84 4.64 6.77
N LEU A 259 -10.01 3.67 6.39
CA LEU A 259 -9.47 2.63 7.25
C LEU A 259 -8.02 2.89 7.67
N GLY A 260 -7.28 3.66 6.88
CA GLY A 260 -5.89 4.01 7.18
C GLY A 260 -5.02 3.97 5.93
N GLY A 261 -3.72 4.19 6.13
CA GLY A 261 -2.74 4.13 5.05
C GLY A 261 -2.24 2.72 4.77
N HIS A 262 -2.04 2.42 3.49
CA HIS A 262 -1.47 1.17 3.00
C HIS A 262 -0.35 1.44 2.01
N ALA A 263 0.70 0.61 2.03
CA ALA A 263 1.85 0.75 1.14
C ALA A 263 1.98 -0.46 0.22
N VAL A 264 2.23 -0.21 -1.05
CA VAL A 264 2.14 -1.20 -2.14
C VAL A 264 3.22 -0.95 -3.19
N LYS A 265 3.39 -1.91 -4.11
CA LYS A 265 4.40 -1.88 -5.17
C LYS A 265 3.74 -1.63 -6.53
N ILE A 266 4.07 -0.51 -7.19
CA ILE A 266 3.68 -0.23 -8.57
C ILE A 266 4.60 -1.01 -9.50
N VAL A 267 4.01 -1.80 -10.42
CA VAL A 267 4.76 -2.61 -11.40
C VAL A 267 4.46 -2.22 -12.85
N GLY A 268 3.58 -1.25 -13.08
CA GLY A 268 3.24 -0.83 -14.44
C GLY A 268 2.06 0.12 -14.47
N TYR A 269 1.55 0.38 -15.67
CA TYR A 269 0.41 1.24 -15.92
C TYR A 269 -0.19 0.98 -17.31
N GLY A 270 -1.41 1.43 -17.53
CA GLY A 270 -2.04 1.30 -18.83
C GLY A 270 -3.34 2.10 -18.98
N VAL A 271 -4.08 1.77 -20.03
CA VAL A 271 -5.42 2.29 -20.30
C VAL A 271 -6.36 1.09 -20.41
N ASP A 272 -7.40 1.08 -19.59
CA ASP A 272 -8.38 0.00 -19.60
C ASP A 272 -9.26 0.11 -20.84
N SER A 273 -9.22 -0.91 -21.69
CA SER A 273 -9.98 -0.95 -22.94
C SER A 273 -11.50 -0.92 -22.74
N VAL A 274 -12.00 -1.30 -21.56
CA VAL A 274 -13.43 -1.33 -21.25
C VAL A 274 -13.93 0.03 -20.77
N SER A 275 -13.27 0.60 -19.77
CA SER A 275 -13.68 1.88 -19.15
C SER A 275 -13.03 3.13 -19.75
N ASN A 276 -12.02 2.95 -20.61
CA ASN A 276 -11.14 4.00 -21.13
C ASN A 276 -10.44 4.83 -20.03
N LYS A 277 -10.21 4.22 -18.86
CA LYS A 277 -9.55 4.86 -17.72
C LYS A 277 -8.07 4.48 -17.67
N LYS A 278 -7.22 5.47 -17.40
CA LYS A 278 -5.80 5.26 -17.12
C LYS A 278 -5.65 4.65 -15.73
N TYR A 279 -4.76 3.68 -15.58
CA TYR A 279 -4.54 3.01 -14.30
C TYR A 279 -3.06 2.73 -14.01
N TRP A 280 -2.73 2.58 -12.73
CA TRP A 280 -1.51 1.92 -12.26
C TRP A 280 -1.76 0.42 -12.09
N ILE A 281 -0.78 -0.42 -12.42
CA ILE A 281 -0.77 -1.86 -12.09
C ILE A 281 0.00 -2.02 -10.79
N VAL A 282 -0.65 -2.61 -9.79
CA VAL A 282 -0.14 -2.59 -8.43
C VAL A 282 -0.14 -4.00 -7.85
N ALA A 283 1.01 -4.43 -7.34
CA ALA A 283 1.16 -5.64 -6.56
C ALA A 283 0.82 -5.33 -5.10
N ASN A 284 -0.15 -6.07 -4.55
CA ASN A 284 -0.56 -5.94 -3.14
C ASN A 284 0.17 -6.99 -2.27
N SER A 285 0.05 -6.84 -0.95
CA SER A 285 0.69 -7.69 0.06
C SER A 285 -0.32 -8.52 0.86
N TRP A 286 -1.43 -8.93 0.25
CA TRP A 286 -2.52 -9.71 0.88
C TRP A 286 -2.74 -11.09 0.22
N GLY A 287 -1.68 -11.63 -0.39
CA GLY A 287 -1.70 -12.93 -1.04
C GLY A 287 -2.39 -12.96 -2.41
N THR A 288 -2.17 -14.04 -3.15
CA THR A 288 -2.68 -14.22 -4.52
C THR A 288 -4.19 -14.44 -4.57
N GLY A 289 -4.82 -14.83 -3.46
CA GLY A 289 -6.27 -15.03 -3.37
C GLY A 289 -7.09 -13.73 -3.42
N TRP A 290 -6.45 -12.56 -3.28
CA TRP A 290 -7.11 -11.26 -3.31
C TRP A 290 -6.98 -10.58 -4.68
N GLY A 291 -7.99 -9.82 -5.10
CA GLY A 291 -7.99 -9.06 -6.35
C GLY A 291 -7.80 -9.91 -7.61
N MET A 292 -6.91 -9.42 -8.48
CA MET A 292 -6.50 -10.02 -9.74
C MET A 292 -5.20 -10.81 -9.53
N ASN A 293 -5.28 -11.97 -8.85
CA ASN A 293 -4.12 -12.79 -8.46
C ASN A 293 -3.10 -12.02 -7.60
N GLY A 294 -3.59 -11.25 -6.63
CA GLY A 294 -2.81 -10.39 -5.74
C GLY A 294 -2.53 -8.99 -6.30
N TYR A 295 -2.91 -8.72 -7.55
CA TYR A 295 -2.80 -7.40 -8.15
C TYR A 295 -4.11 -6.63 -8.10
N PHE A 296 -4.02 -5.31 -8.21
CA PHE A 296 -5.14 -4.44 -8.51
C PHE A 296 -4.74 -3.32 -9.46
N TRP A 297 -5.75 -2.70 -10.06
CA TRP A 297 -5.60 -1.47 -10.81
C TRP A 297 -6.29 -0.33 -10.08
N ILE A 298 -5.64 0.83 -10.02
CA ILE A 298 -6.18 2.05 -9.43
C ILE A 298 -6.06 3.21 -10.42
N LEU A 299 -7.02 4.13 -10.39
CA LEU A 299 -7.10 5.28 -11.28
C LEU A 299 -5.81 6.11 -11.22
N LYS A 300 -5.25 6.40 -12.40
CA LYS A 300 -3.99 7.13 -12.58
C LYS A 300 -4.23 8.53 -13.15
N GLY A 301 -3.51 9.51 -12.62
CA GLY A 301 -3.52 10.91 -13.06
C GLY A 301 -4.47 11.81 -12.29
N THR A 302 -5.08 11.30 -11.21
CA THR A 302 -6.05 12.02 -10.37
C THR A 302 -5.65 12.04 -8.90
N ASP A 303 -4.47 11.52 -8.55
CA ASP A 303 -4.05 11.26 -7.16
C ASP A 303 -5.13 10.52 -6.35
N GLU A 304 -5.76 9.51 -6.97
CA GLU A 304 -6.86 8.75 -6.38
C GLU A 304 -6.45 8.19 -5.02
N CYS A 305 -7.19 8.51 -3.96
CA CYS A 305 -6.85 8.12 -2.59
C CYS A 305 -5.43 8.54 -2.11
N GLY A 306 -4.82 9.56 -2.73
CA GLY A 306 -3.45 10.01 -2.45
C GLY A 306 -2.35 9.12 -3.04
N PHE A 307 -2.68 8.22 -3.98
CA PHE A 307 -1.79 7.18 -4.50
C PHE A 307 -0.53 7.69 -5.22
N GLU A 308 -0.51 8.97 -5.63
CA GLU A 308 0.57 9.60 -6.39
C GLU A 308 1.37 10.59 -5.53
N SER A 309 1.00 10.77 -4.26
CA SER A 309 1.61 11.73 -3.32
C SER A 309 2.89 11.22 -2.63
N GLU A 310 3.01 9.91 -2.44
CA GLU A 310 4.08 9.28 -1.66
C GLU A 310 4.75 8.12 -2.39
N MET A 311 5.30 8.40 -3.57
CA MET A 311 6.07 7.43 -4.33
C MET A 311 7.55 7.49 -3.98
N TYR A 312 8.14 6.35 -3.62
CA TYR A 312 9.55 6.23 -3.26
C TYR A 312 10.22 5.08 -3.99
N THR A 313 11.51 5.24 -4.21
CA THR A 313 12.33 4.23 -4.85
C THR A 313 13.78 4.29 -4.40
N GLY A 314 14.58 3.33 -4.84
CA GLY A 314 16.02 3.31 -4.64
C GLY A 314 16.76 2.63 -5.79
N TYR A 315 18.07 2.82 -5.80
CA TYR A 315 18.96 2.29 -6.83
C TYR A 315 19.89 1.25 -6.22
N ALA A 316 20.03 0.12 -6.93
CA ALA A 316 20.90 -1.01 -6.58
C ALA A 316 22.35 -0.79 -7.01
#